data_AF-A0A4Q2KWD6-F1
#
_entry.id   AF-A0A4Q2KWD6-F1
#
_cell.length_a   1.000
_cell.length_b   1.000
_cell.length_c   1.000
_cell.angle_alpha   90.00
_cell.angle_beta   90.00
_cell.angle_gamma   90.00
#
_symmetry.space_group_name_H-M   'P 1'
#
loop_
_entity.id
_entity.type
_entity.pdbx_description
1 polymer ?
#
loop_
_entity_poly.entity_id
_entity_poly.type
_entity_poly.pdbx_seq_one_letter_code
_entity_poly.pdbx_strand_id
1 'polypeptide(L)' 'IVDDPAAAADRALELAETGGITADDGSRVELAPDSLCLHGDTPGAVAIARAVRAALEGAGIAIEAFA' A
#
# COMPACT_ATOMS: atom_id res chain seq x y z
N ILE A 1 -11.61 -6.77 1.71
CA ILE A 1 -10.30 -7.20 1.17
C ILE A 1 -10.10 -6.48 -0.15
N VAL A 2 -8.88 -6.01 -0.42
CA VAL A 2 -8.50 -5.43 -1.71
C VAL A 2 -7.71 -6.50 -2.45
N ASP A 3 -8.26 -7.05 -3.52
CA ASP A 3 -7.69 -8.14 -4.30
C ASP A 3 -7.15 -7.70 -5.68
N ASP A 4 -7.59 -6.53 -6.15
CA ASP A 4 -7.01 -5.88 -7.34
C ASP A 4 -5.62 -5.27 -7.03
N PRO A 5 -4.56 -5.68 -7.75
CA PRO A 5 -3.22 -5.12 -7.57
C PRO A 5 -3.13 -3.60 -7.76
N ALA A 6 -3.88 -3.02 -8.70
CA ALA A 6 -3.84 -1.57 -8.92
C ALA A 6 -4.45 -0.82 -7.74
N ALA A 7 -5.65 -1.22 -7.31
CA ALA A 7 -6.30 -0.63 -6.14
C ALA A 7 -5.46 -0.76 -4.85
N ALA A 8 -4.72 -1.86 -4.68
CA ALA A 8 -3.81 -2.03 -3.55
C ALA A 8 -2.59 -1.10 -3.63
N ALA A 9 -2.03 -0.91 -4.82
CA ALA A 9 -0.91 0.00 -5.07
C ALA A 9 -1.30 1.46 -4.81
N ASP A 10 -2.46 1.90 -5.31
CA ASP A 10 -2.96 3.27 -5.11
C ASP A 10 -3.14 3.59 -3.63
N ARG A 11 -3.70 2.65 -2.85
CA ARG A 11 -3.85 2.79 -1.39
C ARG A 11 -2.52 2.84 -0.65
N ALA A 12 -1.56 2.01 -1.04
CA ALA A 12 -0.22 2.01 -0.45
C ALA A 12 0.49 3.35 -0.71
N LEU A 13 0.31 3.90 -1.92
CA LEU A 13 0.87 5.21 -2.29
C LEU A 13 0.20 6.34 -1.50
N GLU A 14 -1.14 6.36 -1.40
CA GLU A 14 -1.87 7.36 -0.60
C GLU A 14 -1.37 7.37 0.86
N LEU A 15 -1.22 6.18 1.47
CA LEU A 15 -0.71 6.04 2.83
C LEU A 15 0.70 6.61 2.97
N ALA A 16 1.61 6.25 2.07
CA ALA A 16 3.01 6.64 2.16
C ALA A 16 3.23 8.14 1.87
N GLU A 17 2.46 8.74 0.98
CA GLU A 17 2.58 10.16 0.63
C GLU A 17 1.88 11.08 1.63
N THR A 18 0.73 10.66 2.15
CA THR A 18 -0.17 11.57 2.86
C THR A 18 -0.34 11.26 4.34
N GLY A 19 0.10 10.10 4.83
CA GLY A 19 -0.16 9.69 6.21
C GLY A 19 -1.65 9.49 6.49
N GLY A 20 -2.39 8.96 5.52
CA GLY A 20 -3.81 8.68 5.70
C GLY A 20 -4.43 7.96 4.52
N ILE A 21 -5.66 7.51 4.69
CA ILE A 21 -6.41 6.80 3.67
C ILE A 21 -7.89 7.19 3.70
N THR A 22 -8.53 7.14 2.54
CA THR A 22 -9.98 7.29 2.44
C THR A 22 -10.68 5.98 2.78
N ALA A 23 -11.57 6.01 3.78
CA ALA A 23 -12.42 4.89 4.18
C ALA A 23 -13.53 4.63 3.15
N ASP A 24 -14.17 3.47 3.26
CA ASP A 24 -15.30 3.05 2.41
C ASP A 24 -16.49 4.03 2.45
N ASP A 25 -16.74 4.65 3.61
CA ASP A 25 -17.78 5.66 3.78
C ASP A 25 -17.38 7.06 3.27
N GLY A 26 -16.18 7.19 2.68
CA GLY A 26 -15.63 8.45 2.17
C GLY A 26 -14.99 9.32 3.25
N SER A 27 -15.01 8.92 4.52
CA SER A 27 -14.29 9.64 5.57
C SER A 27 -12.78 9.47 5.43
N ARG A 28 -12.03 10.47 5.87
CA ARG A 28 -10.56 10.42 5.90
C ARG A 28 -10.09 9.85 7.24
N VAL A 29 -9.20 8.86 7.18
CA VAL A 29 -8.55 8.26 8.35
C VAL A 29 -7.07 8.64 8.33
N GLU A 30 -6.65 9.41 9.32
CA GLU A 30 -5.24 9.80 9.51
C GLU A 30 -4.45 8.67 10.18
N LEU A 31 -3.27 8.39 9.65
CA LEU A 31 -2.42 7.25 10.02
C LEU A 31 -0.95 7.66 9.96
N ALA A 32 -0.12 7.05 10.82
CA ALA A 32 1.34 7.17 10.73
C ALA A 32 1.96 5.78 10.62
N PRO A 33 1.79 5.08 9.47
CA PRO A 33 2.29 3.72 9.34
C PRO A 33 3.79 3.74 9.08
N ASP A 34 4.56 3.06 9.93
CA ASP A 34 5.97 2.78 9.66
C ASP A 34 6.15 1.64 8.64
N SER A 35 5.08 0.85 8.39
CA SER A 35 5.12 -0.26 7.43
C SER A 35 3.78 -0.67 6.85
N LEU A 36 3.89 -1.43 5.76
CA LEU A 36 2.79 -2.08 5.07
C LEU A 36 2.92 -3.60 5.18
N CYS A 37 1.90 -4.25 5.70
CA CYS A 37 1.80 -5.71 5.70
C CYS A 37 1.32 -6.19 4.32
N LEU A 38 2.01 -7.19 3.77
CA LEU A 38 1.63 -7.85 2.53
C LEU A 38 1.39 -9.34 2.81
N HIS A 39 0.29 -9.86 2.29
CA HIS A 39 -0.03 -11.29 2.33
C HIS A 39 0.69 -12.03 1.20
N GLY A 40 0.97 -13.32 1.42
CA GLY A 40 1.65 -14.21 0.47
C GLY A 40 0.90 -15.51 0.21
N ASP A 41 -0.24 -15.69 0.86
CA ASP A 41 -0.97 -16.95 1.03
C ASP A 41 -2.18 -17.10 0.11
N THR A 42 -2.55 -16.05 -0.62
CA THR A 42 -3.71 -16.06 -1.52
C THR A 42 -3.31 -16.02 -3.01
N PRO A 43 -4.13 -16.57 -3.91
CA PRO A 43 -3.97 -16.33 -5.34
C PRO A 43 -3.91 -14.82 -5.63
N GLY A 44 -2.90 -14.38 -6.39
CA GLY A 44 -2.70 -12.96 -6.71
C GLY A 44 -1.87 -12.17 -5.70
N ALA A 45 -1.56 -12.72 -4.52
CA ALA A 45 -0.76 -12.05 -3.49
C ALA A 45 0.57 -11.49 -4.01
N VAL A 46 1.32 -12.28 -4.80
CA VAL A 46 2.59 -11.84 -5.39
C VAL A 46 2.39 -10.72 -6.42
N ALA A 47 1.27 -10.72 -7.16
CA ALA A 47 0.97 -9.66 -8.12
C ALA A 47 0.69 -8.34 -7.39
N ILE A 48 -0.08 -8.39 -6.29
CA ILE A 48 -0.31 -7.24 -5.40
C ILE A 48 1.02 -6.72 -4.86
N ALA A 49 1.86 -7.59 -4.28
CA ALA A 49 3.15 -7.19 -3.72
C ALA A 49 4.06 -6.52 -4.77
N ARG A 50 4.08 -7.02 -6.00
CA ARG A 50 4.82 -6.41 -7.11
C ARG A 50 4.28 -5.05 -7.51
N ALA A 51 2.95 -4.90 -7.61
CA ALA A 51 2.32 -3.63 -7.96
C ALA A 51 2.58 -2.56 -6.90
N VAL A 52 2.42 -2.89 -5.63
CA VAL A 52 2.71 -2.00 -4.49
C VAL A 52 4.17 -1.57 -4.52
N ARG A 53 5.11 -2.51 -4.66
CA ARG A 53 6.55 -2.19 -4.71
C ARG A 53 6.88 -1.27 -5.87
N ALA A 54 6.36 -1.56 -7.06
CA ALA A 54 6.62 -0.75 -8.26
C ALA A 54 6.05 0.67 -8.15
N ALA A 55 4.87 0.83 -7.56
CA ALA A 55 4.26 2.15 -7.36
C ALA A 55 5.06 3.01 -6.36
N LEU A 56 5.44 2.44 -5.22
CA LEU A 56 6.25 3.15 -4.22
C LEU A 56 7.62 3.55 -4.77
N GLU A 57 8.34 2.61 -5.39
CA GLU A 57 9.64 2.93 -6.00
C GLU A 57 9.52 3.92 -7.17
N GLY A 58 8.46 3.80 -7.97
CA GLY A 58 8.15 4.73 -9.06
C GLY A 58 7.87 6.16 -8.59
N ALA A 59 7.32 6.31 -7.38
CA ALA A 59 7.14 7.59 -6.70
C ALA A 59 8.40 8.08 -5.94
N GLY A 60 9.50 7.32 -5.99
CA GLY A 60 10.75 7.67 -5.29
C GLY A 60 10.74 7.37 -3.80
N ILE A 61 9.79 6.58 -3.31
CA ILE A 61 9.71 6.15 -1.91
C ILE A 61 10.63 4.94 -1.71
N ALA A 62 11.61 5.09 -0.81
CA ALA A 62 12.54 4.01 -0.47
C ALA A 62 11.85 2.93 0.39
N ILE A 63 12.12 1.66 0.08
CA ILE A 63 11.63 0.51 0.85
C ILE A 63 12.82 -0.14 1.54
N GLU A 64 12.83 -0.08 2.86
CA GLU A 64 13.95 -0.53 3.69
C GLU A 64 13.42 -1.34 4.89
N ALA A 65 14.30 -2.13 5.50
CA ALA A 65 13.99 -2.79 6.76
C ALA A 65 13.99 -1.77 7.90
N PHE A 66 13.21 -2.02 8.95
CA PHE A 66 13.29 -1.22 10.17
C PHE A 66 14.68 -1.34 10.83
N ALA A 67 15.08 -0.28 11.52
CA ALA A 67 16.26 -0.26 12.38
C ALA A 67 16.01 -0.94 13.73
#